data_AF-A0A7C2FEF1-F1
#
_entry.id   AF-A0A7C2FEF1-F1
#
_cell.length_a   1.000
_cell.length_b   1.000
_cell.length_c   1.000
_cell.angle_alpha   90.00
_cell.angle_beta   90.00
_cell.angle_gamma   90.00
#
_symmetry.space_group_name_H-M   'P 1'
#
loop_
_entity.id
_entity.type
_entity.pdbx_description
1 polymer ?
#
loop_
_entity_poly.entity_id
_entity_poly.type
_entity_poly.pdbx_seq_one_letter_code
_entity_poly.pdbx_strand_id
1 'polypeptide(L)'
;MSKERGQVKITPDEFRYMALLHEITGATVRDCIMDESENRVIFLVNPEDVGKAIGPKGFFVQKLRKILNKNIEIVGYSDNLEEQVKYALAPARIKEIKVTSKPGGEKVVYVAVDPSDKGLAIGKNGRNVQKAKIILKRHFNIDSLIIA
;
A
#
# COMPACT_ATOMS: atom_id res chain seq x y z
N MET A 1 25.50 -6.68 1.50
CA MET A 1 24.45 -7.34 2.30
C MET A 1 23.28 -7.65 1.39
N SER A 2 23.19 -8.90 0.96
CA SER A 2 22.28 -9.37 -0.07
C SER A 2 20.84 -9.30 0.44
N LYS A 3 20.00 -8.45 -0.17
CA LYS A 3 18.55 -8.49 0.03
C LYS A 3 18.06 -9.86 -0.45
N GLU A 4 17.71 -10.76 0.47
CA GLU A 4 16.84 -11.88 0.14
C GLU A 4 15.49 -11.28 -0.30
N ARG A 5 15.34 -11.12 -1.61
CA ARG A 5 14.10 -10.70 -2.25
C ARG A 5 13.14 -11.88 -2.12
N GLY A 6 12.19 -11.80 -1.19
CA GLY A 6 11.03 -12.68 -1.26
C GLY A 6 10.35 -12.46 -2.60
N GLN A 7 10.38 -13.45 -3.49
CA GLN A 7 9.72 -13.35 -4.79
C GLN A 7 8.21 -13.30 -4.53
N VAL A 8 7.62 -12.11 -4.65
CA VAL A 8 6.18 -11.93 -4.55
C VAL A 8 5.54 -12.70 -5.70
N LYS A 9 4.65 -13.64 -5.36
CA LYS A 9 3.89 -14.39 -6.34
C LYS A 9 2.70 -13.56 -6.77
N ILE A 10 2.64 -13.25 -8.06
CA ILE A 10 1.53 -12.53 -8.67
C ILE A 10 0.54 -13.55 -9.25
N THR A 11 -0.73 -13.44 -8.87
CA THR A 11 -1.78 -14.30 -9.41
C THR A 11 -2.22 -13.83 -10.81
N PRO A 12 -2.90 -14.68 -11.61
CA PRO A 12 -3.40 -14.27 -12.93
C PRO A 12 -4.35 -13.06 -12.88
N ASP A 13 -5.21 -12.96 -11.86
CA ASP A 13 -6.11 -11.82 -11.68
C ASP A 13 -5.37 -10.54 -11.28
N GLU A 14 -4.40 -10.64 -10.36
CA GLU A 14 -3.52 -9.51 -10.01
C GLU A 14 -2.80 -9.00 -11.27
N PHE A 15 -2.22 -9.90 -12.08
CA PHE A 15 -1.55 -9.54 -13.32
C PHE A 15 -2.49 -8.86 -14.33
N ARG A 16 -3.71 -9.40 -14.50
CA ARG A 16 -4.73 -8.79 -15.37
C ARG A 16 -5.11 -7.38 -14.92
N TYR A 17 -5.26 -7.16 -13.62
CA TYR A 17 -5.56 -5.83 -13.07
C TYR A 17 -4.40 -4.86 -13.23
N MET A 18 -3.17 -5.32 -13.04
CA MET A 18 -1.96 -4.52 -13.31
C MET A 18 -1.90 -4.09 -14.77
N ALA A 19 -2.11 -5.02 -15.70
CA ALA A 19 -2.13 -4.74 -17.13
C ALA A 19 -3.22 -3.73 -17.50
N LEU A 20 -4.42 -3.87 -16.94
CA LEU A 20 -5.53 -2.95 -17.18
C LEU A 20 -5.23 -1.52 -16.70
N LEU A 21 -4.67 -1.36 -15.50
CA LEU A 21 -4.29 -0.04 -15.00
C LEU A 21 -3.18 0.56 -15.88
N HIS A 22 -2.18 -0.23 -16.26
CA HIS A 22 -1.11 0.20 -17.15
C HIS A 22 -1.64 0.66 -18.51
N GLU A 23 -2.52 -0.12 -19.15
CA GLU A 23 -3.10 0.21 -20.46
C GLU A 23 -3.91 1.50 -20.43
N ILE A 24 -4.73 1.70 -19.38
CA ILE A 24 -5.62 2.86 -19.28
C ILE A 24 -4.84 4.14 -18.95
N THR A 25 -3.80 4.03 -18.12
CA THR A 25 -3.16 5.22 -17.51
C THR A 25 -1.74 5.47 -18.02
N GLY A 26 -1.07 4.45 -18.56
CA GLY A 26 0.35 4.43 -18.86
C GLY A 26 1.26 4.38 -17.62
N ALA A 27 0.71 4.23 -16.41
CA ALA A 27 1.49 4.15 -15.17
C ALA A 27 2.27 2.84 -15.10
N THR A 28 3.47 2.88 -14.51
CA THR A 28 4.24 1.68 -14.20
C THR A 28 3.70 1.04 -12.94
N VAL A 29 3.04 -0.11 -13.09
CA VAL A 29 2.44 -0.86 -11.99
C VAL A 29 3.43 -1.92 -11.50
N ARG A 30 3.80 -1.85 -10.22
CA ARG A 30 4.76 -2.75 -9.56
C ARG A 30 4.10 -3.99 -9.00
N ASP A 31 2.93 -3.81 -8.40
CA ASP A 31 2.15 -4.91 -7.83
C ASP A 31 0.67 -4.52 -7.74
N CYS A 32 -0.17 -5.52 -7.54
CA CYS A 32 -1.59 -5.39 -7.29
C CYS A 32 -1.95 -6.36 -6.17
N ILE A 33 -2.60 -5.84 -5.13
CA ILE A 33 -3.04 -6.65 -4.00
C ILE A 33 -4.57 -6.61 -3.93
N MET A 34 -5.18 -7.80 -3.99
CA MET A 34 -6.62 -7.98 -3.82
C MET A 34 -6.93 -8.14 -2.32
N ASP A 35 -7.58 -7.13 -1.73
CA ASP A 35 -8.06 -7.15 -0.35
C ASP A 35 -9.57 -7.39 -0.36
N GLU A 36 -9.92 -8.67 -0.39
CA GLU A 36 -11.32 -9.15 -0.44
C GLU A 36 -12.11 -8.76 0.82
N SER A 37 -11.45 -8.62 1.97
CA SER A 37 -12.10 -8.24 3.24
C SER A 37 -12.73 -6.84 3.18
N GLU A 38 -12.13 -5.94 2.40
CA GLU A 38 -12.58 -4.55 2.22
C GLU A 38 -13.16 -4.29 0.81
N ASN A 39 -13.40 -5.36 0.04
CA ASN A 39 -13.77 -5.34 -1.38
C ASN A 39 -12.99 -4.26 -2.16
N ARG A 40 -11.66 -4.31 -2.09
CA ARG A 40 -10.78 -3.32 -2.70
C ARG A 40 -9.58 -3.94 -3.41
N VAL A 41 -9.05 -3.19 -4.37
CA VAL A 41 -7.79 -3.47 -5.05
C VAL A 41 -6.81 -2.35 -4.70
N ILE A 42 -5.62 -2.73 -4.23
CA ILE A 42 -4.53 -1.81 -3.89
C ILE A 42 -3.46 -1.96 -4.96
N PHE A 43 -3.28 -0.93 -5.79
CA PHE A 43 -2.21 -0.88 -6.78
C PHE A 43 -0.99 -0.21 -6.19
N LEU A 44 0.16 -0.87 -6.34
CA LEU A 44 1.46 -0.30 -6.06
C LEU A 44 2.07 0.17 -7.37
N VAL A 45 2.32 1.47 -7.48
CA VAL A 45 2.89 2.11 -8.68
C VAL A 45 4.18 2.81 -8.34
N ASN A 46 4.96 3.19 -9.36
CA ASN A 46 6.07 4.10 -9.11
C ASN A 46 5.56 5.40 -8.44
N PRO A 47 6.28 5.99 -7.46
CA PRO A 47 5.84 7.21 -6.78
C PRO A 47 5.52 8.36 -7.73
N GLU A 48 6.31 8.55 -8.79
CA GLU A 48 6.10 9.56 -9.83
C GLU A 48 4.84 9.32 -10.67
N ASP A 49 4.38 8.07 -10.75
CA ASP A 49 3.20 7.67 -11.51
C ASP A 49 1.90 7.72 -10.70
N VAL A 50 1.94 7.99 -9.38
CA VAL A 50 0.73 8.04 -8.53
C VAL A 50 -0.31 9.02 -9.08
N GLY A 51 0.11 10.24 -9.43
CA GLY A 51 -0.79 11.25 -10.00
C GLY A 51 -1.37 10.82 -11.35
N LYS A 52 -0.55 10.19 -12.19
CA LYS A 52 -0.93 9.67 -13.51
C LYS A 52 -1.97 8.55 -13.39
N ALA A 53 -1.74 7.60 -12.47
CA ALA A 53 -2.64 6.49 -12.18
C ALA A 53 -3.98 6.94 -11.58
N ILE A 54 -3.98 8.04 -10.80
CA ILE A 54 -5.21 8.63 -10.26
C ILE A 54 -5.99 9.37 -11.37
N GLY A 55 -5.29 10.16 -12.17
CA GLY A 55 -5.85 10.98 -13.23
C GLY A 55 -6.58 12.24 -12.72
N PRO A 56 -6.96 13.17 -13.63
CA PRO A 56 -7.64 14.41 -13.25
C PRO A 56 -8.92 14.14 -12.45
N LYS A 57 -9.04 14.75 -11.26
CA LYS A 57 -10.18 14.57 -10.35
C LYS A 57 -10.48 13.08 -10.02
N GLY A 58 -9.49 12.21 -10.09
CA GLY A 58 -9.65 10.77 -9.83
C GLY A 58 -10.36 10.00 -10.93
N PHE A 59 -10.38 10.50 -12.16
CA PHE A 59 -11.10 9.90 -13.29
C PHE A 59 -10.80 8.40 -13.47
N PHE A 60 -9.52 8.00 -13.44
CA PHE A 60 -9.14 6.60 -13.67
C PHE A 60 -9.51 5.70 -12.51
N VAL A 61 -9.36 6.17 -11.27
CA VAL A 61 -9.82 5.47 -10.06
C VAL A 61 -11.33 5.21 -10.13
N GLN A 62 -12.12 6.21 -10.52
CA GLN A 62 -13.58 6.06 -10.68
C GLN A 62 -13.94 5.10 -11.83
N LYS A 63 -13.23 5.17 -12.96
CA LYS A 63 -13.43 4.28 -14.11
C LYS A 63 -13.14 2.82 -13.73
N LEU A 64 -11.99 2.56 -13.12
CA LEU A 64 -11.60 1.21 -12.66
C LEU A 64 -12.55 0.67 -11.59
N ARG A 65 -13.02 1.52 -10.67
CA ARG A 65 -14.01 1.12 -9.67
C ARG A 65 -15.28 0.56 -10.32
N LYS A 66 -15.74 1.15 -11.43
CA LYS A 66 -16.91 0.68 -12.18
C LYS A 66 -16.62 -0.63 -12.93
N ILE A 67 -15.46 -0.72 -13.60
CA ILE A 67 -15.08 -1.90 -14.39
C ILE A 67 -14.88 -3.12 -13.50
N LEU A 68 -14.19 -2.94 -12.36
CA LEU A 68 -13.80 -4.04 -11.48
C LEU A 68 -14.83 -4.30 -10.36
N ASN A 69 -15.81 -3.42 -10.19
CA ASN A 69 -16.78 -3.45 -9.09
C ASN A 69 -16.12 -3.57 -7.69
N LYS A 70 -14.95 -2.95 -7.55
CA LYS A 70 -14.11 -2.95 -6.34
C LYS A 70 -13.63 -1.54 -6.04
N ASN A 71 -13.46 -1.19 -4.77
CA ASN A 71 -12.82 0.07 -4.40
C ASN A 71 -11.36 0.07 -4.88
N ILE A 72 -10.85 1.20 -5.34
CA ILE A 72 -9.51 1.29 -5.93
C ILE A 72 -8.66 2.21 -5.06
N GLU A 73 -7.49 1.72 -4.64
CA GLU A 73 -6.48 2.50 -3.93
C GLU A 73 -5.17 2.48 -4.72
N ILE A 74 -4.56 3.66 -4.89
CA ILE A 74 -3.25 3.82 -5.56
C ILE A 74 -2.24 4.24 -4.50
N VAL A 75 -1.13 3.50 -4.40
CA VAL A 75 -0.06 3.76 -3.42
C VAL A 75 1.28 3.75 -4.12
N GLY A 76 2.16 4.69 -3.79
CA GLY A 76 3.54 4.69 -4.25
C GLY A 76 4.32 3.52 -3.66
N TYR A 77 5.18 2.90 -4.47
CA TYR A 77 6.06 1.82 -4.04
C TYR A 77 7.48 2.32 -3.80
N SER A 78 8.10 1.87 -2.72
CA SER A 78 9.54 1.99 -2.50
C SER A 78 10.08 0.68 -1.96
N ASP A 79 11.32 0.36 -2.29
CA ASP A 79 12.08 -0.76 -1.70
C ASP A 79 12.70 -0.39 -0.34
N ASN A 80 12.54 0.87 0.10
CA ASN A 80 12.88 1.34 1.43
C ASN A 80 11.66 1.24 2.35
N LEU A 81 11.82 0.58 3.51
CA LEU A 81 10.73 0.34 4.45
C LEU A 81 10.12 1.65 4.97
N GLU A 82 10.94 2.61 5.36
CA GLU A 82 10.46 3.87 5.93
C GLU A 82 9.68 4.69 4.90
N GLU A 83 10.17 4.75 3.66
CA GLU A 83 9.44 5.38 2.57
C GLU A 83 8.13 4.65 2.27
N GLN A 84 8.15 3.32 2.23
CA GLN A 84 6.94 2.55 1.98
C GLN A 84 5.88 2.77 3.06
N VAL A 85 6.28 2.85 4.33
CA VAL A 85 5.38 3.19 5.45
C VAL A 85 4.78 4.58 5.25
N LYS A 86 5.59 5.57 4.85
CA LYS A 86 5.11 6.93 4.53
C LYS A 86 4.09 6.92 3.39
N TYR A 87 4.35 6.20 2.30
CA TYR A 87 3.39 6.10 1.19
C TYR A 87 2.11 5.38 1.58
N ALA A 88 2.21 4.30 2.38
CA ALA A 88 1.04 3.51 2.77
C ALA A 88 0.10 4.26 3.73
N LEU A 89 0.64 5.16 4.56
CA LEU A 89 -0.12 5.95 5.55
C LEU A 89 -0.39 7.39 5.10
N ALA A 90 -0.01 7.77 3.88
CA ALA A 90 -0.30 9.09 3.34
C ALA A 90 -1.82 9.39 3.39
N PRO A 91 -2.22 10.63 3.75
CA PRO A 91 -1.39 11.82 3.97
C PRO A 91 -0.95 12.06 5.42
N ALA A 92 -1.04 11.09 6.33
CA ALA A 92 -0.64 11.28 7.72
C ALA A 92 0.86 11.57 7.85
N ARG A 93 1.22 12.62 8.60
CA ARG A 93 2.62 12.99 8.84
C ARG A 93 3.25 12.05 9.86
N ILE A 94 4.30 11.36 9.44
CA ILE A 94 5.04 10.43 10.28
C ILE A 94 6.21 11.16 10.96
N LYS A 95 6.32 11.00 12.27
CA LYS A 95 7.41 11.54 13.10
C LYS A 95 8.54 10.55 13.28
N GLU A 96 8.21 9.28 13.50
CA GLU A 96 9.20 8.24 13.79
C GLU A 96 8.70 6.88 13.32
N ILE A 97 9.64 6.04 12.87
CA ILE A 97 9.40 4.63 12.53
C ILE A 97 10.42 3.80 13.28
N LYS A 98 9.94 2.82 14.06
CA LYS A 98 10.78 1.87 14.80
C LYS A 98 10.41 0.45 14.42
N VAL A 99 11.39 -0.35 14.02
CA VAL A 99 11.21 -1.77 13.74
C VAL A 99 11.75 -2.58 14.91
N THR A 100 10.94 -3.50 15.43
CA THR A 100 11.35 -4.43 16.48
C THR A 100 11.01 -5.86 16.09
N SER A 101 11.61 -6.81 16.78
CA SER A 101 11.25 -8.23 16.67
C SER A 101 10.80 -8.73 18.02
N LYS A 102 9.65 -9.39 18.07
CA LYS A 102 9.15 -10.03 19.29
C LYS A 102 9.90 -11.34 19.57
N PRO A 103 9.86 -11.86 20.81
CA PRO A 103 10.21 -13.25 21.09
C PRO A 103 9.36 -14.17 20.20
N GLY A 104 9.98 -14.90 19.27
CA GLY A 104 9.29 -15.68 18.23
C GLY A 104 9.58 -15.22 16.79
N GLY A 105 10.27 -14.10 16.61
CA GLY A 105 10.75 -13.64 15.30
C GLY A 105 9.77 -12.76 14.52
N GLU A 106 8.55 -12.55 15.03
CA GLU A 106 7.58 -11.62 14.44
C GLU A 106 8.16 -10.21 14.38
N LYS A 107 8.12 -9.57 13.21
CA LYS A 107 8.56 -8.19 13.01
C LYS A 107 7.41 -7.23 13.19
N VAL A 108 7.60 -6.23 14.05
CA VAL A 108 6.61 -5.20 14.35
C VAL A 108 7.17 -3.83 13.99
N VAL A 109 6.37 -3.03 13.30
CA VAL A 109 6.68 -1.63 13.01
C VAL A 109 5.81 -0.73 13.90
N TYR A 110 6.46 0.09 14.71
CA TYR A 110 5.83 1.17 15.46
C TYR A 110 5.98 2.46 14.67
N VAL A 111 4.87 3.14 14.44
CA VAL A 111 4.83 4.41 13.70
C VAL A 111 4.26 5.47 14.61
N ALA A 112 5.09 6.43 14.99
CA ALA A 112 4.63 7.64 15.66
C ALA A 112 4.20 8.64 14.58
N VAL A 113 2.96 9.10 14.66
CA VAL A 113 2.40 10.10 13.73
C VAL A 113 2.21 11.44 14.44
N ASP A 114 1.97 12.50 13.68
CA ASP A 114 1.49 13.73 14.29
C ASP A 114 0.17 13.46 15.04
N PRO A 115 0.02 13.92 16.30
CA PRO A 115 -1.21 13.70 17.06
C PRO A 115 -2.48 14.15 16.31
N SER A 116 -2.41 15.22 15.51
CA SER A 116 -3.55 15.66 14.70
C SER A 116 -3.92 14.68 13.59
N ASP A 117 -2.97 13.85 13.17
CA ASP A 117 -3.10 12.92 12.04
C ASP A 117 -3.35 11.48 12.51
N LYS A 118 -3.46 11.22 13.83
CA LYS A 118 -3.67 9.86 14.37
C LYS A 118 -4.93 9.20 13.80
N GLY A 119 -6.04 9.94 13.72
CA GLY A 119 -7.28 9.45 13.11
C GLY A 119 -7.14 9.17 11.61
N LEU A 120 -6.36 9.98 10.90
CA LEU A 120 -6.07 9.83 9.48
C LEU A 120 -5.18 8.59 9.22
N ALA A 121 -4.16 8.38 10.04
CA ALA A 121 -3.27 7.23 9.96
C ALA A 121 -4.02 5.91 10.20
N ILE A 122 -4.94 5.88 11.18
CA ILE A 122 -5.77 4.71 11.48
C ILE A 122 -6.81 4.50 10.36
N GLY A 123 -7.47 5.57 9.93
CA GLY A 123 -8.59 5.52 8.99
C GLY A 123 -9.87 4.95 9.63
N LYS A 124 -11.00 5.11 8.95
CA LYS A 124 -12.29 4.57 9.42
C LYS A 124 -12.17 3.06 9.64
N ASN A 125 -12.53 2.58 10.82
CA ASN A 125 -12.42 1.17 11.23
C ASN A 125 -11.00 0.57 11.08
N GLY A 126 -9.95 1.38 11.10
CA GLY A 126 -8.57 0.89 10.95
C GLY A 126 -8.15 0.60 9.49
N ARG A 127 -8.98 0.96 8.51
CA ARG A 127 -8.78 0.62 7.09
C ARG A 127 -7.43 1.02 6.51
N ASN A 128 -6.85 2.14 6.97
CA ASN A 128 -5.54 2.62 6.48
C ASN A 128 -4.39 1.82 7.09
N VAL A 129 -4.46 1.52 8.40
CA VAL A 129 -3.51 0.63 9.07
C VAL A 129 -3.54 -0.77 8.45
N GLN A 130 -4.72 -1.31 8.13
CA GLN A 130 -4.82 -2.63 7.50
C GLN A 130 -4.19 -2.65 6.10
N LYS A 131 -4.41 -1.62 5.29
CA LYS A 131 -3.70 -1.47 4.01
C LYS A 131 -2.20 -1.49 4.19
N ALA A 132 -1.69 -0.67 5.12
CA ALA A 132 -0.25 -0.60 5.38
C ALA A 132 0.29 -1.97 5.83
N LYS A 133 -0.41 -2.68 6.72
CA LYS A 133 -0.03 -4.05 7.14
C LYS A 133 0.06 -5.02 5.95
N ILE A 134 -0.94 -5.01 5.07
CA ILE A 134 -0.97 -5.90 3.89
C ILE A 134 0.25 -5.65 2.98
N ILE A 135 0.53 -4.38 2.66
CA ILE A 135 1.67 -3.99 1.82
C ILE A 135 2.99 -4.40 2.48
N LEU A 136 3.16 -4.07 3.76
CA LEU A 136 4.40 -4.32 4.49
C LEU A 136 4.63 -5.81 4.74
N LYS A 137 3.57 -6.60 4.97
CA LYS A 137 3.70 -8.05 5.07
C LYS A 137 4.19 -8.65 3.75
N ARG A 138 3.59 -8.23 2.63
CA ARG A 138 3.88 -8.76 1.29
C ARG A 138 5.31 -8.45 0.82
N HIS A 139 5.81 -7.23 1.04
CA HIS A 139 7.11 -6.80 0.49
C HIS A 139 8.26 -6.75 1.50
N PHE A 140 7.96 -6.67 2.80
CA PHE A 140 8.99 -6.47 3.84
C PHE A 140 8.97 -7.54 4.94
N ASN A 141 8.05 -8.51 4.85
CA ASN A 141 7.80 -9.52 5.87
C ASN A 141 7.61 -8.91 7.27
N ILE A 142 6.81 -7.84 7.35
CA ILE A 142 6.38 -7.23 8.61
C ILE A 142 5.04 -7.85 9.03
N ASP A 143 4.98 -8.38 10.24
CA ASP A 143 3.80 -9.08 10.77
C ASP A 143 2.78 -8.13 11.37
N SER A 144 3.22 -7.00 11.93
CA SER A 144 2.33 -6.03 12.54
C SER A 144 2.81 -4.59 12.39
N LEU A 145 1.83 -3.69 12.36
CA LEU A 145 2.02 -2.24 12.37
C LEU A 145 1.15 -1.65 13.49
N ILE A 146 1.75 -0.80 14.32
CA ILE A 146 1.13 -0.16 15.47
C ILE A 146 1.30 1.35 15.31
N ILE A 147 0.20 2.10 15.37
CA ILE A 147 0.22 3.56 15.42
C ILE A 147 0.31 3.99 16.89
N ALA A 148 1.41 4.67 17.23
CA ALA A 148 1.64 5.26 18.56
C ALA A 148 1.02 6.65 18.64
#